data_AF-A0A964NXB7-F1
#
_entry.id   AF-A0A964NXB7-F1
#
_cell.length_a   1.000
_cell.length_b   1.000
_cell.length_c   1.000
_cell.angle_alpha   90.00
_cell.angle_beta   90.00
_cell.angle_gamma   90.00
#
_symmetry.space_group_name_H-M   'P 1'
#
loop_
_entity.id
_entity.type
_entity.pdbx_description
1 polymer ?
#
loop_
_entity_poly.entity_id
_entity_poly.type
_entity_poly.pdbx_seq_one_letter_code
_entity_poly.pdbx_strand_id
1 'polypeptide(L)' 'MTTNEYFRGVREAGWRAVRGRLWQRNYYEHVIRGDTDLEHVRDYIVGNPSAWADDAENPLRG' A
#
# COMPACT_ATOMS: atom_id res chain seq x y z
N MET A 1 13.70 -8.27 4.06
CA MET A 1 12.28 -7.98 3.75
C MET A 1 11.74 -6.98 4.76
N THR A 2 10.90 -6.04 4.36
CA THR A 2 10.34 -4.96 5.22
C THR A 2 9.61 -5.48 6.46
N THR A 3 9.09 -6.71 6.42
CA THR A 3 8.54 -7.44 7.56
C THR A 3 9.52 -7.55 8.75
N ASN A 4 10.80 -7.83 8.48
CA ASN A 4 11.80 -7.98 9.54
C ASN A 4 12.10 -6.64 10.22
N GLU A 5 12.18 -5.58 9.41
CA GLU A 5 12.36 -4.21 9.90
C GLU A 5 11.21 -3.79 10.80
N TYR A 6 9.97 -4.08 10.39
CA TYR A 6 8.79 -3.84 11.21
C TYR A 6 8.86 -4.57 12.56
N PHE A 7 9.16 -5.88 12.59
CA PHE A 7 9.22 -6.62 13.85
C PHE A 7 10.37 -6.17 14.74
N ARG A 8 11.49 -5.75 14.16
CA ARG A 8 12.59 -5.11 14.90
C ARG A 8 12.12 -3.82 15.56
N GLY A 9 11.46 -2.94 14.82
CA GLY A 9 10.91 -1.69 15.35
C GLY A 9 9.85 -1.89 16.45
N VAL A 10 9.01 -2.93 16.35
CA VAL A 10 8.07 -3.29 17.43
C VAL A 10 8.81 -3.67 18.71
N ARG A 11 9.91 -4.41 18.60
CA ARG A 11 10.69 -4.89 19.76
C ARG A 11 11.60 -3.83 20.37
N GLU A 12 12.24 -3.02 19.54
CA GLU A 12 13.37 -2.18 19.95
C GLU A 12 13.01 -0.69 19.97
N ALA A 13 12.06 -0.25 19.14
CA ALA A 13 11.67 1.16 19.00
C ALA A 13 10.25 1.45 19.50
N GLY A 14 9.55 0.46 20.07
CA GLY A 14 8.21 0.62 20.63
C GLY A 14 7.12 0.85 19.58
N TRP A 15 7.31 0.44 18.32
CA TRP A 15 6.27 0.55 17.30
C TRP A 15 5.02 -0.26 17.67
N ARG A 16 3.84 0.28 17.35
CA ARG A 16 2.57 -0.40 17.64
C ARG A 16 2.49 -1.71 16.88
N ALA A 17 2.28 -2.81 17.61
CA ALA A 17 2.02 -4.11 17.01
C ALA A 17 0.64 -4.12 16.32
N VAL A 18 0.64 -4.38 15.02
CA VAL A 18 -0.54 -4.73 14.23
C VAL A 18 -0.98 -6.15 14.59
N ARG A 19 -2.28 -6.34 14.85
CA ARG A 19 -2.89 -7.66 15.00
C ARG A 19 -3.32 -8.15 13.62
N GLY A 20 -2.87 -9.33 13.20
CA GLY A 20 -3.17 -9.89 11.87
C GLY A 20 -1.98 -9.82 10.91
N ARG A 21 -2.24 -9.63 9.61
CA ARG A 21 -1.19 -9.52 8.58
C ARG A 21 -0.87 -8.06 8.33
N LEU A 22 0.40 -7.71 8.43
CA LEU A 22 0.88 -6.35 8.15
C LEU A 22 0.80 -6.01 6.66
N TRP A 23 1.13 -6.96 5.80
CA TRP A 23 1.14 -6.79 4.35
C TRP A 23 0.00 -7.58 3.71
N GLN A 24 -0.63 -6.98 2.71
CA GLN A 24 -1.49 -7.71 1.77
C GLN A 24 -0.65 -8.79 1.03
N ARG A 25 -1.32 -9.82 0.52
CA ARG A 25 -0.64 -10.85 -0.27
C ARG A 25 -0.34 -10.29 -1.66
N ASN A 26 0.93 -10.37 -2.06
CA ASN A 26 1.46 -9.82 -3.31
C ASN A 26 1.44 -8.28 -3.35
N TYR A 27 1.85 -7.72 -4.48
CA TYR A 27 1.84 -6.29 -4.76
C TYR A 27 1.44 -6.07 -6.21
N TYR A 28 0.84 -4.92 -6.51
CA TYR A 28 0.59 -4.49 -7.88
C TYR A 28 1.90 -3.99 -8.49
N GLU A 29 2.23 -4.49 -9.68
CA GLU A 29 3.36 -4.02 -10.47
C GLU A 29 2.88 -3.60 -11.86
N HIS A 30 3.43 -2.49 -12.36
CA HIS A 30 3.16 -2.00 -13.70
C HIS A 30 4.38 -1.25 -14.24
N VAL A 31 4.78 -1.56 -15.48
CA VAL A 31 5.93 -0.92 -16.13
C VAL A 31 5.43 0.26 -16.93
N ILE A 32 5.86 1.47 -16.55
CA ILE A 32 5.52 2.71 -17.25
C ILE A 32 6.28 2.77 -18.58
N ARG A 33 5.55 2.79 -19.71
CA ARG A 33 6.16 2.74 -21.06
C ARG A 33 6.07 4.03 -21.86
N GLY A 34 5.65 5.13 -21.25
CA GLY A 34 5.60 6.44 -21.89
C GLY A 34 4.85 7.47 -21.05
N ASP A 35 4.75 8.67 -21.59
CA ASP A 35 4.25 9.84 -20.84
C ASP A 35 2.77 9.73 -20.49
N THR A 36 1.92 9.22 -21.39
CA THR A 36 0.49 9.02 -21.09
C THR A 36 0.27 8.03 -19.93
N ASP A 37 1.07 6.97 -19.88
CA ASP A 37 0.99 5.97 -18.81
C ASP A 37 1.49 6.56 -17.47
N LEU A 38 2.55 7.36 -17.53
CA LEU A 38 3.06 8.11 -16.40
C LEU A 38 2.03 9.11 -15.85
N GLU A 39 1.33 9.82 -16.72
CA GLU A 39 0.25 10.74 -16.35
C GLU A 39 -0.87 10.00 -15.62
N HIS A 40 -1.34 8.87 -16.16
CA HIS A 40 -2.38 8.08 -15.49
C HIS A 40 -1.95 7.57 -14.11
N VAL A 41 -0.71 7.08 -13.96
CA VAL A 41 -0.20 6.64 -12.67
C VAL A 41 -0.13 7.80 -11.66
N ARG A 42 0.27 8.99 -12.10
CA ARG A 42 0.30 10.19 -11.26
C ARG A 42 -1.10 10.58 -10.80
N ASP A 43 -2.06 10.62 -11.73
CA ASP A 43 -3.44 10.94 -11.42
C ASP A 43 -4.04 9.92 -10.46
N TYR A 44 -3.75 8.63 -10.65
CA TYR A 44 -4.16 7.57 -9.71
C TYR A 44 -3.59 7.80 -8.31
N ILE A 45 -2.30 8.11 -8.17
CA ILE A 45 -1.67 8.34 -6.86
C ILE A 45 -2.33 9.53 -6.14
N VAL A 46 -2.59 10.62 -6.87
CA VAL A 46 -3.23 11.82 -6.30
C VAL A 46 -4.70 11.56 -5.95
N GLY A 47 -5.42 10.82 -6.79
CA GLY A 47 -6.84 10.52 -6.60
C GLY A 47 -7.14 9.44 -5.57
N ASN A 48 -6.25 8.45 -5.40
CA ASN A 48 -6.48 7.27 -4.58
C ASN A 48 -6.95 7.59 -3.14
N PRO A 49 -6.35 8.54 -2.39
CA PRO A 49 -6.83 8.86 -1.05
C PRO A 49 -8.31 9.25 -0.99
N SER A 50 -8.81 9.94 -2.02
CA SER A 50 -10.22 10.35 -2.10
C SER A 50 -11.15 9.23 -2.56
N ALA A 51 -10.66 8.30 -3.39
CA ALA A 51 -11.42 7.19 -3.93
C ALA A 51 -11.35 5.91 -3.07
N TRP A 52 -10.48 5.88 -2.05
CA TRP A 52 -10.15 4.66 -1.31
C TRP A 52 -11.35 3.96 -0.66
N ALA A 53 -12.34 4.72 -0.18
CA ALA A 53 -13.53 4.13 0.45
C ALA A 53 -14.31 3.20 -0.49
N ASP A 54 -14.30 3.50 -1.79
CA ASP A 54 -15.04 2.77 -2.82
C ASP A 54 -14.16 1.78 -3.60
N ASP A 55 -12.85 1.74 -3.33
CA ASP A 55 -11.89 0.89 -4.03
C ASP A 55 -12.11 -0.60 -3.71
N ALA A 56 -11.99 -1.47 -4.71
CA ALA A 56 -12.17 -2.92 -4.56
C ALA A 56 -11.10 -3.58 -3.68
N GLU A 57 -9.91 -3.00 -3.61
CA GLU A 57 -8.82 -3.48 -2.78
C GLU A 57 -8.92 -2.98 -1.32
N ASN A 58 -9.90 -2.13 -1.00
CA ASN A 58 -10.11 -1.67 0.36
C ASN A 58 -10.67 -2.80 1.26
N PRO A 59 -9.92 -3.26 2.28
CA PRO A 59 -10.36 -4.35 3.15
C PRO A 59 -11.58 -4.04 4.00
N LEU A 60 -11.97 -2.75 4.09
CA LEU A 60 -13.13 -2.28 4.85
C LEU A 60 -14.39 -2.10 3.98
N ARG A 61 -14.31 -2.39 2.68
CA ARG A 61 -15.45 -2.26 1.75
C ARG A 61 -16.54 -3.35 1.95
N GLY A 62 -16.30 -4.33 2.84
CA GLY A 62 -17.22 -5.42 3.17
C GLY A 62 -17.65 -5.44 4.63
#